data_AF-A0AAV7GUB6-F1
#
_entry.id   AF-A0AAV7GUB6-F1
#
_cell.length_a   1.000
_cell.length_b   1.000
_cell.length_c   1.000
_cell.angle_alpha   90.00
_cell.angle_beta   90.00
_cell.angle_gamma   90.00
#
_symmetry.space_group_name_H-M   'P 1'
#
loop_
_entity.id
_entity.type
_entity.pdbx_description
1 polymer ?
#
loop_
_entity_poly.entity_id
_entity_poly.type
_entity_poly.pdbx_seq_one_letter_code
_entity_poly.pdbx_strand_id
1 'polypeptide(L)' 'MAFLLCMYEAVFNYQAGIHNVVRVNKDEYESCQSNPNSKTHDSGHDELRLKKGMNYFICSLPGHCKLAGMKIAINAL' A
#
# COMPACT_ATOMS: atom_id res chain seq x y z
N MET A 1 -19.54 0.56 26.47
CA MET A 1 -18.11 0.85 26.18
C MET A 1 -17.96 0.98 24.66
N ALA A 2 -17.27 2.03 24.21
CA ALA A 2 -17.40 2.71 22.92
C ALA A 2 -17.18 1.88 21.64
N PHE A 3 -18.00 2.18 20.62
CA PHE A 3 -17.70 2.36 19.18
C PHE A 3 -16.33 1.89 18.64
N LEU A 4 -16.00 0.61 18.85
CA LEU A 4 -14.95 -0.12 18.14
C LEU A 4 -15.46 -0.48 16.73
N LEU A 5 -15.63 0.52 15.86
CA LEU A 5 -15.96 0.32 14.44
C LEU A 5 -14.74 -0.36 13.77
N CYS A 6 -14.71 -1.70 13.72
CA CYS A 6 -13.77 -2.58 13.00
C CYS A 6 -12.89 -1.86 11.95
N MET A 7 -11.77 -1.26 12.38
CA MET A 7 -10.80 -0.65 11.48
C MET A 7 -9.80 -1.75 11.12
N TYR A 8 -9.87 -2.26 9.89
CA TYR A 8 -8.84 -3.15 9.39
C TYR A 8 -7.58 -2.31 9.17
N GLU A 9 -6.53 -2.58 9.92
CA GLU A 9 -5.23 -1.93 9.78
C GLU A 9 -4.25 -2.90 9.09
N ALA A 10 -3.44 -2.37 8.17
CA ALA A 10 -2.32 -3.11 7.59
C ALA A 10 -1.01 -2.46 8.03
N VAL A 11 -0.08 -3.28 8.53
CA VAL A 11 1.25 -2.83 8.96
C VAL A 11 2.27 -3.28 7.91
N PHE A 12 3.04 -2.34 7.37
CA PHE A 12 4.10 -2.58 6.42
C PHE A 12 5.46 -2.35 7.07
N ASN A 13 6.21 -3.43 7.27
CA ASN A 13 7.57 -3.39 7.80
C ASN A 13 8.57 -3.61 6.67
N TYR A 14 9.53 -2.70 6.51
CA TYR A 14 10.56 -2.78 5.48
C TYR A 14 11.76 -1.89 5.84
N GLN A 15 12.89 -2.07 5.16
CA GLN A 15 14.03 -1.18 5.33
C GLN A 15 13.73 0.20 4.70
N ALA A 16 13.61 1.22 5.55
CA ALA A 16 13.40 2.60 5.12
C ALA A 16 14.50 3.04 4.13
N GLY A 17 14.11 3.80 3.11
CA GLY A 17 15.00 4.23 2.03
C GLY A 17 15.27 3.16 0.95
N ILE A 18 15.01 1.87 1.21
CA ILE A 18 15.08 0.80 0.19
C ILE A 18 13.69 0.47 -0.35
N HIS A 19 12.65 0.56 0.46
CA HIS A 19 11.28 0.35 0.02
C HIS A 19 10.38 1.49 0.47
N ASN A 20 9.19 1.54 -0.10
CA ASN A 20 8.11 2.44 0.28
C ASN A 20 6.77 1.74 0.03
N VAL A 21 5.69 2.35 0.50
CA VAL A 21 4.32 1.90 0.29
C VAL A 21 3.52 3.03 -0.32
N VAL A 22 2.92 2.77 -1.47
CA VAL A 22 2.00 3.69 -2.14
C VAL A 22 0.65 3.01 -2.30
N ARG A 23 -0.40 3.61 -1.75
CA ARG A 23 -1.78 3.18 -2.02
C ARG A 23 -2.17 3.66 -3.42
N VAL A 24 -2.66 2.73 -4.23
CA VAL A 24 -3.02 2.98 -5.63
C VAL A 24 -4.41 2.44 -5.95
N ASN A 25 -4.94 2.79 -7.12
CA ASN A 25 -6.12 2.14 -7.70
C ASN A 25 -5.74 0.84 -8.44
N LYS A 26 -6.73 0.15 -9.01
CA LYS A 26 -6.54 -1.14 -9.69
C LYS A 26 -5.65 -1.01 -10.95
N ASP A 27 -5.88 -0.01 -11.78
CA ASP A 27 -5.15 0.16 -13.04
C ASP A 27 -3.67 0.52 -12.78
N GLU A 28 -3.42 1.36 -11.77
CA GLU A 28 -2.08 1.71 -11.28
C GLU A 28 -1.35 0.50 -10.67
N TYR A 29 -2.08 -0.38 -9.97
CA TYR A 29 -1.55 -1.64 -9.44
C TYR A 29 -1.18 -2.64 -10.54
N GLU A 30 -1.98 -2.72 -11.60
CA GLU A 30 -1.72 -3.60 -12.74
C GLU A 30 -0.54 -3.09 -13.57
N SER A 31 -0.50 -1.79 -13.84
CA SER A 31 0.56 -1.13 -14.62
C SER A 31 1.86 -0.90 -13.84
N CYS A 32 1.82 -0.96 -12.51
CA CYS A 32 2.91 -0.57 -11.61
C CYS A 32 3.32 0.90 -11.79
N GLN A 33 2.35 1.80 -11.94
CA GLN A 33 2.57 3.23 -12.11
C GLN A 33 1.65 4.00 -11.15
N SER A 34 2.23 4.65 -10.14
CA SER A 34 1.48 5.53 -9.22
C SER A 34 1.35 6.93 -9.79
N ASN A 35 0.20 7.58 -9.61
CA ASN A 35 0.04 9.01 -9.87
C ASN A 35 1.03 9.85 -9.02
N PRO A 36 1.62 10.95 -9.54
CA PRO A 36 2.47 11.87 -8.78
C PRO A 36 1.85 12.40 -7.48
N ASN A 37 0.53 12.49 -7.40
CA ASN A 37 -0.20 12.95 -6.21
C ASN A 37 -0.51 11.83 -5.20
N SER A 38 -0.10 10.59 -5.48
CA SER A 38 -0.32 9.47 -4.58
C SER A 38 0.45 9.66 -3.28
N LYS A 39 -0.21 9.43 -2.15
CA LYS A 39 0.46 9.47 -0.85
C LYS A 39 1.47 8.32 -0.78
N THR A 40 2.74 8.70 -0.64
CA THR A 40 3.84 7.77 -0.40
C THR A 40 4.10 7.70 1.10
N HIS A 41 4.33 6.48 1.58
CA HIS A 41 4.74 6.18 2.94
C HIS A 41 6.12 5.52 2.90
N ASP A 42 7.05 6.01 3.70
CA ASP A 42 8.49 5.68 3.59
C ASP A 42 9.18 5.52 4.96
N SER A 43 8.42 5.36 6.05
CA SER A 43 8.97 5.30 7.41
C SER A 43 9.71 4.00 7.73
N GLY A 44 9.47 2.93 6.96
CA GLY A 44 9.92 1.57 7.29
C GLY A 44 8.97 0.80 8.22
N HIS A 45 8.01 1.49 8.82
CA HIS A 45 6.95 0.92 9.66
C HIS A 45 5.65 1.72 9.46
N ASP A 46 4.92 1.42 8.40
CA ASP A 46 3.70 2.17 8.08
C ASP A 46 2.43 1.42 8.48
N GLU A 47 1.60 2.07 9.29
CA GLU A 47 0.26 1.61 9.64
C GLU A 47 -0.77 2.31 8.75
N LEU A 48 -1.52 1.54 7.97
CA LEU A 48 -2.51 2.07 7.03
C LEU A 48 -3.89 1.43 7.26
N ARG A 49 -4.86 2.29 7.58
CA ARG A 49 -6.26 1.90 7.64
C ARG A 49 -6.78 1.47 6.28
N LEU A 50 -7.22 0.23 6.17
CA LEU A 50 -7.87 -0.32 4.98
C LEU A 50 -9.30 0.19 4.85
N LYS A 51 -9.73 0.37 3.61
CA LYS A 51 -11.12 0.62 3.26
C LYS A 51 -11.82 -0.72 3.04
N LYS A 52 -13.13 -0.81 3.30
CA LYS A 52 -13.93 -1.98 2.92
C LYS A 52 -13.79 -2.26 1.42
N GLY A 53 -13.65 -3.53 1.04
CA GLY A 53 -13.35 -3.98 -0.31
C GLY A 53 -11.86 -4.05 -0.62
N MET A 54 -11.52 -3.92 -1.90
CA MET A 54 -10.15 -4.05 -2.40
C MET A 54 -9.29 -2.83 -2.09
N ASN A 55 -8.10 -3.07 -1.55
CA ASN A 55 -7.03 -2.09 -1.32
C ASN A 55 -5.80 -2.57 -2.07
N TYR A 56 -5.17 -1.68 -2.84
CA TYR A 56 -3.99 -1.99 -3.64
C TYR A 56 -2.80 -1.16 -3.18
N PHE A 57 -1.66 -1.82 -3.04
CA PHE A 57 -0.42 -1.20 -2.62
C PHE A 57 0.74 -1.67 -3.48
N ILE A 58 1.65 -0.76 -3.79
CA ILE A 58 2.89 -1.04 -4.53
C ILE A 58 4.08 -0.40 -3.83
N CYS A 59 5.27 -0.93 -4.09
CA CYS A 59 6.50 -0.13 -3.96
C CYS A 59 6.76 0.60 -5.28
N SER A 60 6.83 1.94 -5.24
CA SER A 60 6.97 2.77 -6.44
C SER A 60 8.42 2.96 -6.90
N LEU A 61 9.39 2.43 -6.15
CA LEU A 61 10.80 2.52 -6.53
C LEU A 61 11.09 1.73 -7.83
N PRO A 62 11.98 2.24 -8.70
CA PRO A 62 12.24 1.62 -10.01
C PRO A 62 12.58 0.13 -9.90
N GLY A 63 11.87 -0.70 -10.66
CA GLY A 63 12.06 -2.15 -10.70
C GLY A 63 11.34 -2.93 -9.59
N HIS A 64 10.95 -2.30 -8.47
CA HIS A 64 10.40 -3.04 -7.32
C HIS A 64 9.01 -3.61 -7.62
N CYS A 65 8.07 -2.81 -8.14
CA CYS A 65 6.74 -3.32 -8.50
C CYS A 65 6.77 -4.19 -9.77
N LYS A 66 7.25 -3.65 -10.90
CA LYS A 66 7.04 -4.27 -12.22
C LYS A 66 7.95 -5.47 -12.49
N LEU A 67 9.20 -5.45 -12.02
CA LEU A 67 10.17 -6.50 -12.28
C LEU A 67 10.21 -7.52 -11.13
N ALA A 68 10.24 -7.04 -9.88
CA ALA A 68 10.30 -7.91 -8.70
C ALA A 68 8.91 -8.30 -8.14
N GLY A 69 7.82 -7.73 -8.66
CA GLY A 69 6.47 -8.08 -8.22
C GLY A 69 6.09 -7.54 -6.84
N MET A 70 6.77 -6.51 -6.35
CA MET A 70 6.53 -5.93 -5.02
C MET A 70 5.25 -5.10 -5.00
N LYS A 71 4.13 -5.82 -4.93
CA LYS A 71 2.77 -5.28 -4.86
C LYS A 71 1.85 -6.25 -4.13
N ILE A 72 0.84 -5.73 -3.44
CA ILE A 72 -0.16 -6.54 -2.74
C ILE A 72 -1.57 -5.96 -2.91
N ALA A 73 -2.54 -6.86 -3.05
CA ALA A 73 -3.97 -6.54 -3.05
C ALA A 73 -4.63 -7.20 -1.84
N ILE A 74 -5.36 -6.42 -1.06
CA ILE A 74 -6.01 -6.86 0.18
C ILE A 74 -7.51 -6.59 0.09
N ASN A 75 -8.33 -7.63 0.25
CA ASN A 75 -9.78 -7.48 0.38
C ASN A 75 -10.19 -7.41 1.86
N ALA A 76 -10.66 -6.26 2.33
CA ALA A 76 -11.16 -6.09 3.70
C ALA A 76 -12.70 -6.21 3.73
N LEU A 77 -13.24 -7.08 4.58
CA LEU A 77 -14.67 -7.48 4.56
C LEU A 77 -15.61 -6.58 5.37
#